data_AF-W8YTT6-F1
#
_entry.id   AF-W8YTT6-F1
#
_cell.length_a   1.000
_cell.length_b   1.000
_cell.length_c   1.000
_cell.angle_alpha   90.00
_cell.angle_beta   90.00
_cell.angle_gamma   90.00
#
_symmetry.space_group_name_H-M   'P 1'
#
loop_
_entity.id
_entity.type
_entity.pdbx_description
1 polymer ?
#
loop_
_entity_poly.entity_id
_entity_poly.type
_entity_poly.pdbx_seq_one_letter_code
_entity_poly.pdbx_strand_id
1 'polypeptide(L)'
;MSVESRLKYLQEYTEQLAQQLYKVEYEQLEELVDLREEVLNGIQDGELTEEDRSRIQVLLSFDGPILSRMVELKDEASMALLKINQSRSQKNAYEQTSMQGSYFIDKRN
;
A
#
# COMPACT_ATOMS: atom_id res chain seq x y z
N MET A 1 -1.81 -25.17 -10.82
CA MET A 1 -2.91 -24.45 -11.50
C MET A 1 -2.42 -24.04 -12.88
N SER A 2 -3.28 -24.09 -13.92
CA SER A 2 -2.92 -23.58 -15.25
C SER A 2 -2.85 -22.05 -15.27
N VAL A 3 -2.15 -21.49 -16.25
CA VAL A 3 -2.07 -20.03 -16.48
C VAL A 3 -3.45 -19.42 -16.63
N GLU A 4 -4.32 -20.06 -17.42
CA GLU A 4 -5.73 -19.66 -17.62
C GLU A 4 -6.49 -19.53 -16.28
N SER A 5 -6.37 -20.54 -15.40
CA SER A 5 -7.05 -20.53 -14.10
C SER A 5 -6.54 -19.39 -13.21
N ARG A 6 -5.24 -19.09 -13.26
CA ARG A 6 -4.63 -17.99 -12.50
C ARG A 6 -5.04 -16.63 -13.07
N LEU A 7 -5.06 -16.46 -14.38
CA LEU A 7 -5.53 -15.25 -15.05
C LEU A 7 -6.99 -14.95 -14.72
N LYS A 8 -7.84 -15.98 -14.73
CA LYS A 8 -9.24 -15.84 -14.33
C LYS A 8 -9.37 -15.39 -12.88
N TYR A 9 -8.64 -16.03 -11.97
CA TYR A 9 -8.65 -15.65 -10.55
C TYR A 9 -8.14 -14.21 -10.34
N LEU A 10 -7.04 -13.84 -11.00
CA LEU A 10 -6.50 -12.47 -10.96
C LEU A 10 -7.52 -11.44 -11.46
N GLN A 11 -8.24 -11.75 -12.54
CA GLN A 11 -9.30 -10.90 -13.06
C GLN A 11 -10.43 -10.73 -12.04
N GLU A 12 -10.96 -11.83 -11.50
CA GLU A 12 -12.04 -11.80 -10.51
C GLU A 12 -11.65 -11.00 -9.27
N TYR A 13 -10.43 -11.21 -8.76
CA TYR A 13 -9.89 -10.47 -7.63
C TYR A 13 -9.71 -8.97 -7.94
N THR A 14 -9.16 -8.64 -9.11
CA THR A 14 -9.00 -7.24 -9.56
C THR A 14 -10.35 -6.53 -9.67
N GLU A 15 -11.34 -7.18 -10.27
CA GLU A 15 -12.70 -6.64 -10.40
C GLU A 15 -13.37 -6.45 -9.03
N GLN A 16 -13.18 -7.39 -8.10
CA GLN A 16 -13.68 -7.27 -6.73
C GLN A 16 -13.06 -6.07 -6.00
N LEU A 17 -11.74 -5.88 -6.10
CA LEU A 17 -11.07 -4.72 -5.51
C LEU A 17 -11.56 -3.42 -6.15
N ALA A 18 -11.70 -3.39 -7.48
CA ALA A 18 -12.15 -2.21 -8.21
C ALA A 18 -13.55 -1.73 -7.80
N GLN A 19 -14.46 -2.64 -7.42
CA GLN A 19 -15.81 -2.28 -6.95
C GLN A 19 -15.81 -1.41 -5.69
N GLN A 20 -14.81 -1.56 -4.82
CA GLN A 20 -14.73 -0.85 -3.55
C GLN A 20 -13.33 -0.27 -3.31
N LEU A 21 -12.70 0.24 -4.37
CA LEU A 21 -11.28 0.61 -4.37
C LEU A 21 -10.88 1.59 -3.25
N TYR A 22 -11.78 2.50 -2.87
CA TYR A 22 -11.56 3.46 -1.77
C TYR A 22 -11.48 2.82 -0.37
N LYS A 23 -11.95 1.57 -0.21
CA LYS A 23 -11.85 0.79 1.04
C LYS A 23 -10.70 -0.22 0.99
N VAL A 24 -10.01 -0.32 -0.14
CA VAL A 24 -8.93 -1.28 -0.28
C VAL A 24 -7.75 -0.80 0.55
N GLU A 25 -7.25 -1.70 1.39
CA GLU A 25 -6.09 -1.52 2.25
C GLU A 25 -4.81 -2.04 1.57
N TYR A 26 -3.65 -1.69 2.13
CA TYR A 26 -2.37 -1.97 1.48
C TYR A 26 -2.11 -3.48 1.31
N GLU A 27 -2.54 -4.32 2.25
CA GLU A 27 -2.31 -5.76 2.22
C GLU A 27 -3.01 -6.41 1.01
N GLN A 28 -4.18 -5.91 0.64
CA GLN A 28 -4.93 -6.40 -0.52
C GLN A 28 -4.28 -5.96 -1.85
N LEU A 29 -3.63 -4.79 -1.85
CA LEU A 29 -2.86 -4.31 -3.00
C LEU A 29 -1.56 -5.08 -3.15
N GLU A 30 -0.93 -5.48 -2.04
CA GLU A 30 0.23 -6.37 -2.02
C GLU A 30 -0.14 -7.75 -2.56
N GLU A 31 -1.23 -8.35 -2.08
CA GLU A 31 -1.76 -9.62 -2.62
C GLU A 31 -2.06 -9.53 -4.13
N LEU A 32 -2.62 -8.41 -4.59
CA LEU A 32 -2.85 -8.19 -6.03
C LEU A 32 -1.53 -8.22 -6.83
N VAL A 33 -0.46 -7.61 -6.31
CA VAL A 33 0.86 -7.59 -6.96
C VAL A 33 1.46 -8.98 -7.00
N ASP A 34 1.38 -9.73 -5.89
CA ASP A 34 1.86 -11.12 -5.81
C ASP A 34 1.13 -12.01 -6.83
N LEU A 35 -0.19 -11.90 -6.93
CA LEU A 35 -0.99 -12.64 -7.91
C LEU A 35 -0.62 -12.30 -9.35
N ARG A 36 -0.29 -11.03 -9.63
CA ARG A 36 0.22 -10.62 -10.96
C ARG A 36 1.56 -11.26 -11.27
N GLU A 37 2.46 -11.31 -10.30
CA GLU A 37 3.77 -11.98 -10.46
C GLU A 37 3.60 -13.48 -10.71
N GLU A 38 2.72 -14.16 -9.97
CA GLU A 38 2.43 -15.57 -10.18
C GLU A 38 1.86 -15.89 -11.57
N VAL A 39 1.03 -15.00 -12.11
CA VAL A 39 0.51 -15.11 -13.48
C VAL A 39 1.62 -14.88 -14.48
N LEU A 40 2.41 -13.80 -14.34
CA LEU A 40 3.49 -13.47 -15.26
C LEU A 40 4.52 -14.59 -15.36
N ASN A 41 4.90 -15.19 -14.22
CA ASN A 41 5.79 -16.33 -14.18
C ASN A 41 5.19 -17.55 -14.91
N GLY A 42 3.89 -17.80 -14.76
CA GLY A 42 3.21 -18.88 -15.48
C GLY A 42 3.14 -18.64 -17.00
N ILE A 43 2.98 -17.39 -17.45
CA ILE A 43 2.93 -17.04 -18.87
C ILE A 43 4.26 -17.31 -19.57
N GLN A 44 5.40 -17.14 -18.89
CA GLN A 44 6.71 -17.40 -19.50
C GLN A 44 6.89 -18.85 -19.94
N ASP A 45 6.15 -19.78 -19.35
CA ASP A 45 6.26 -21.22 -19.58
C ASP A 45 5.25 -21.76 -20.63
N GLY A 46 4.37 -20.93 -21.21
CA GLY A 46 3.29 -21.41 -22.08
C GLY A 46 2.75 -20.40 -23.10
N GLU A 47 1.93 -20.89 -24.04
CA GLU A 47 1.25 -20.05 -25.03
C GLU A 47 -0.06 -19.46 -24.46
N LEU A 48 -0.29 -18.18 -24.72
CA LEU A 48 -1.53 -17.48 -24.36
C LEU A 48 -2.61 -17.69 -25.42
N THR A 49 -3.82 -18.03 -24.98
CA THR A 49 -5.01 -18.05 -25.84
C THR A 49 -5.54 -16.65 -26.11
N GLU A 50 -6.43 -16.50 -27.10
CA GLU A 50 -7.12 -15.22 -27.34
C GLU A 50 -8.02 -14.80 -26.17
N GLU A 51 -8.58 -15.78 -25.45
CA GLU A 51 -9.33 -15.49 -24.23
C GLU A 51 -8.42 -14.90 -23.15
N ASP A 52 -7.23 -15.49 -22.93
CA ASP A 52 -6.25 -14.96 -21.99
C ASP A 52 -5.84 -13.51 -22.33
N ARG A 53 -5.63 -13.22 -23.63
CA ARG A 53 -5.33 -11.86 -24.10
C ARG A 53 -6.46 -10.88 -23.78
N SER A 54 -7.71 -11.31 -23.98
CA SER A 54 -8.89 -10.52 -23.64
C SER A 54 -8.96 -10.21 -22.14
N ARG A 55 -8.69 -11.21 -21.28
CA ARG A 55 -8.62 -11.03 -19.81
C ARG A 55 -7.54 -10.04 -19.41
N ILE A 56 -6.35 -10.14 -20.01
CA ILE A 56 -5.26 -9.19 -19.79
C ILE A 56 -5.69 -7.77 -20.19
N GLN A 57 -6.41 -7.61 -21.31
CA GLN A 57 -6.89 -6.29 -21.74
C GLN A 57 -7.88 -5.68 -20.74
N VAL A 58 -8.75 -6.50 -20.13
CA VAL A 58 -9.65 -6.07 -19.05
C VAL A 58 -8.86 -5.66 -17.81
N LEU A 59 -7.88 -6.48 -17.40
CA LEU A 59 -7.00 -6.19 -16.25
C LEU A 59 -6.29 -4.84 -16.40
N LEU A 60 -5.70 -4.57 -17.58
CA LEU A 60 -5.01 -3.31 -17.88
C LEU A 60 -5.91 -2.08 -17.74
N SER A 61 -7.22 -2.22 -17.92
CA SER A 61 -8.17 -1.10 -17.75
C SER A 61 -8.30 -0.63 -16.29
N PHE A 62 -7.95 -1.49 -15.33
CA PHE A 62 -8.01 -1.18 -13.89
C PHE A 62 -6.69 -0.64 -13.31
N ASP A 63 -5.59 -0.71 -14.07
CA ASP A 63 -4.25 -0.34 -13.57
C ASP A 63 -4.15 1.12 -13.13
N GLY A 64 -4.73 2.04 -13.91
CA GLY A 64 -4.71 3.48 -13.58
C GLY A 64 -5.39 3.79 -12.24
N PRO A 65 -6.66 3.41 -12.04
CA PRO A 65 -7.34 3.56 -10.76
C PRO A 65 -6.61 2.89 -9.60
N ILE A 66 -6.14 1.65 -9.75
CA ILE A 66 -5.45 0.90 -8.70
C ILE A 66 -4.15 1.59 -8.30
N LEU A 67 -3.35 2.03 -9.27
CA LEU A 67 -2.12 2.77 -9.01
C LEU A 67 -2.40 4.08 -8.28
N SER A 68 -3.49 4.77 -8.64
CA SER A 68 -3.90 5.99 -7.94
C SER A 68 -4.19 5.73 -6.47
N ARG A 69 -4.90 4.63 -6.16
CA ARG A 69 -5.17 4.21 -4.77
C ARG A 69 -3.89 3.87 -4.00
N MET A 70 -2.94 3.19 -4.63
CA MET A 70 -1.63 2.92 -4.03
C MET A 70 -0.88 4.22 -3.68
N VAL A 71 -0.93 5.21 -4.58
CA VAL A 71 -0.31 6.52 -4.35
C VAL A 71 -0.99 7.26 -3.20
N GLU A 72 -2.32 7.26 -3.13
CA GLU A 72 -3.08 7.85 -2.03
C GLU A 72 -2.65 7.29 -0.67
N LEU A 73 -2.61 5.95 -0.53
CA LEU A 73 -2.18 5.29 0.70
C LEU A 73 -0.73 5.63 1.07
N LYS A 74 0.17 5.67 0.07
CA LYS A 74 1.57 6.06 0.28
C LYS A 74 1.68 7.51 0.78
N ASP A 75 0.90 8.42 0.22
CA ASP A 75 0.89 9.82 0.61
C ASP A 75 0.27 10.03 2.00
N GLU A 76 -0.81 9.30 2.33
CA GLU A 76 -1.41 9.25 3.67
C GLU A 76 -0.40 8.79 4.73
N ALA A 77 0.29 7.68 4.48
CA ALA A 77 1.34 7.16 5.36
C ALA A 77 2.49 8.16 5.54
N SER A 78 2.92 8.80 4.44
CA SER A 78 3.97 9.82 4.47
C SER A 78 3.56 11.02 5.33
N MET A 79 2.33 11.51 5.20
CA MET A 79 1.79 12.59 6.03
C MET A 79 1.69 12.19 7.50
N ALA A 80 1.28 10.96 7.80
CA ALA A 80 1.19 10.45 9.16
C ALA A 80 2.57 10.43 9.84
N LEU A 81 3.60 9.95 9.13
CA LEU A 81 4.99 9.94 9.62
C LEU A 81 5.52 11.36 9.88
N LEU A 82 5.24 12.31 8.99
CA LEU A 82 5.61 13.72 9.19
C LEU A 82 4.99 14.30 10.46
N LYS A 83 3.70 14.03 10.72
CA LYS A 83 3.01 14.46 11.94
C LYS A 83 3.66 13.87 13.19
N ILE A 84 3.97 12.58 13.19
CA ILE A 84 4.65 11.90 14.32
C ILE A 84 6.00 12.56 14.60
N ASN A 85 6.79 12.84 13.56
CA ASN A 85 8.09 13.48 13.71
C ASN A 85 7.97 14.90 14.28
N GLN A 86 7.02 15.70 13.79
CA GLN A 86 6.75 17.03 14.32
C GLN A 86 6.34 16.99 15.79
N SER A 87 5.44 16.08 16.18
CA SER A 87 5.02 15.92 17.58
C SER A 87 6.18 15.50 18.49
N ARG A 88 7.07 14.61 18.03
CA ARG A 88 8.29 14.23 18.78
C ARG A 88 9.24 15.41 18.95
N SER A 89 9.48 16.20 17.90
CA SER A 89 10.33 17.39 17.97
C SER A 89 9.76 18.44 18.95
N GLN A 90 8.45 18.67 18.92
CA GLN A 90 7.79 19.56 19.88
C GLN A 90 7.96 19.05 21.31
N LYS A 91 7.68 17.76 21.57
CA LYS A 91 7.81 17.17 22.90
C LYS A 91 9.24 17.28 23.44
N ASN A 92 10.25 16.98 22.62
CA ASN A 92 11.66 17.11 22.99
C ASN A 92 12.06 18.56 23.32
N ALA A 93 11.54 19.56 22.59
CA ALA A 93 11.81 20.97 22.87
C ALA A 93 11.19 21.42 24.21
N TYR A 94 9.95 20.98 24.50
CA TYR A 94 9.30 21.24 25.78
C TYR A 94 10.01 20.53 26.95
N GLU A 95 10.42 19.27 26.78
CA GLU A 95 11.17 18.53 27.80
C GLU A 95 12.55 19.15 28.07
N GLN A 96 13.30 19.56 27.03
CA GLN A 96 14.58 20.28 27.21
C GLN A 96 14.43 21.64 27.89
N THR A 97 13.37 22.39 27.56
CA THR A 97 13.08 23.69 28.23
C THR A 97 12.70 23.47 29.69
N SER A 98 11.89 22.44 29.96
CA SER A 98 11.48 22.07 31.33
C SER A 98 12.67 21.58 32.16
N MET A 99 13.62 20.84 31.56
CA MET A 99 14.84 20.41 32.24
C MET A 99 15.81 21.58 32.51
N GLN A 100 15.92 22.56 31.61
CA GLN A 100 16.72 23.78 31.88
C GLN A 100 16.11 24.65 32.98
N GLY A 101 14.79 24.62 33.19
CA GLY A 101 14.10 25.31 34.28
C GLY A 101 14.03 24.54 35.62
N SER A 102 14.31 23.23 35.63
CA SER A 102 14.14 22.33 36.79
C SER A 102 15.39 22.22 37.68
N TYR A 103 16.53 22.82 37.31
CA TYR A 103 17.77 22.81 38.09
C TYR A 103 17.76 23.66 39.39
N PHE A 104 16.59 24.04 39.91
CA PHE A 104 16.46 24.91 41.08
C PHE A 104 15.65 24.35 42.26
N ILE A 105 15.42 23.03 42.34
CA ILE A 105 14.75 22.42 43.51
C ILE A 105 15.54 21.21 44.02
N ASP A 106 16.67 21.47 44.68
CA ASP A 106 16.99 20.82 45.96
C ASP A 106 18.12 21.59 46.66
N LYS A 107 17.75 22.56 47.49
CA LYS A 107 18.55 22.98 48.65
C LYS A 107 17.73 23.95 49.50
N ARG A 108 17.05 23.42 50.52
CA ARG A 108 17.17 23.87 51.91
C ARG A 108 16.24 23.09 52.84
N ASN A 109 16.90 22.41 53.79
CA ASN A 109 16.57 22.10 55.19
C ASN A 109 15.27 21.36 55.50
#